data_AF-A0A662F7E1-F1
#
_entry.id   AF-A0A662F7E1-F1
#
_cell.length_a   1.000
_cell.length_b   1.000
_cell.length_c   1.000
_cell.angle_alpha   90.00
_cell.angle_beta   90.00
_cell.angle_gamma   90.00
#
_symmetry.space_group_name_H-M   'P 1'
#
loop_
_entity.id
_entity.type
_entity.pdbx_description
1 polymer ?
#
loop_
_entity_poly.entity_id
_entity_poly.type
_entity_poly.pdbx_seq_one_letter_code
_entity_poly.pdbx_strand_id
1 'polypeptide(L)'
;MPKITREKFKVYEGVFDNFTIKNLIALMKKGIVSEGTLSPVKIGKEANVFSGENDLGEKLILKIYRLETANFNRMYEYIRTDPRFVGL
;
A
#
# COMPACT_ATOMS: atom_id res chain seq x y z
N MET A 1 18.11 12.06 13.52
CA MET A 1 17.09 11.16 12.93
C MET A 1 15.74 11.80 13.13
N PRO A 2 14.94 12.03 12.09
CA PRO A 2 13.60 12.58 12.29
C PRO A 2 12.77 11.51 13.00
N LYS A 3 12.42 11.75 14.27
CA LYS A 3 11.42 10.97 14.99
C LYS A 3 10.09 11.16 14.28
N ILE A 4 9.60 10.15 13.59
CA ILE A 4 8.21 10.18 13.13
C ILE A 4 7.32 9.91 14.34
N THR A 5 6.38 10.83 14.54
CA THR A 5 5.39 10.81 15.59
C THR A 5 4.43 9.63 15.37
N ARG A 6 4.24 8.82 16.41
CA ARG A 6 3.23 7.72 16.52
C ARG A 6 1.86 8.05 15.90
N GLU A 7 1.51 9.33 15.84
CA GLU A 7 0.27 9.85 15.25
C GLU A 7 0.11 9.57 13.76
N LYS A 8 1.17 9.69 12.93
CA LYS A 8 1.06 9.38 11.49
C LYS A 8 0.79 7.89 11.27
N PHE A 9 1.39 7.01 12.08
CA PHE A 9 1.14 5.57 12.04
C PHE A 9 -0.30 5.21 12.42
N LYS A 10 -0.88 5.92 13.40
CA LYS A 10 -2.30 5.75 13.79
C LYS A 10 -3.29 6.12 12.69
N VAL A 11 -2.98 7.12 11.86
CA VAL A 11 -3.81 7.43 10.68
C VAL A 11 -3.84 6.27 9.69
N TYR A 12 -2.72 5.54 9.57
CA TYR A 12 -2.62 4.37 8.71
C TYR A 12 -3.31 3.13 9.27
N GLU A 13 -3.35 2.93 10.59
CA GLU A 13 -4.11 1.84 11.24
C GLU A 13 -5.61 1.87 10.92
N GLY A 14 -6.19 3.05 10.69
CA GLY A 14 -7.60 3.17 10.30
C GLY A 14 -7.88 2.89 8.81
N VAL A 15 -6.83 2.84 7.98
CA VAL A 15 -6.94 2.74 6.51
C VAL A 15 -6.44 1.39 5.98
N PHE A 16 -5.50 0.76 6.68
CA PHE A 16 -4.87 -0.50 6.28
C PHE A 16 -5.18 -1.61 7.27
N ASP A 17 -5.39 -2.81 6.74
CA ASP A 17 -5.45 -4.02 7.55
C ASP A 17 -4.06 -4.38 8.12
N ASN A 18 -4.05 -5.23 9.15
CA ASN A 18 -2.82 -5.68 9.81
C ASN A 18 -1.86 -6.39 8.85
N PHE A 19 -2.38 -7.05 7.82
CA PHE A 19 -1.57 -7.73 6.82
C PHE A 19 -0.76 -6.73 5.98
N THR A 20 -1.43 -5.67 5.52
CA THR A 20 -0.86 -4.56 4.77
C THR A 20 0.18 -3.81 5.61
N ILE A 21 -0.10 -3.54 6.89
CA ILE A 21 0.85 -2.87 7.80
C ILE A 21 2.15 -3.68 7.93
N LYS A 22 2.05 -5.01 8.10
CA LYS A 22 3.23 -5.88 8.19
C LYS A 22 4.06 -5.85 6.90
N ASN A 23 3.41 -5.85 5.75
CA ASN A 23 4.09 -5.75 4.46
C ASN A 23 4.78 -4.40 4.27
N LEU A 24 4.12 -3.29 4.65
CA LEU A 24 4.73 -1.96 4.60
C LEU A 24 5.97 -1.87 5.50
N ILE A 25 5.91 -2.39 6.72
CA ILE A 25 7.08 -2.46 7.61
C ILE A 25 8.21 -3.28 6.97
N ALA A 26 7.90 -4.39 6.29
CA ALA A 26 8.91 -5.19 5.61
C ALA A 26 9.56 -4.43 4.43
N LEU A 27 8.80 -3.62 3.70
CA LEU A 27 9.33 -2.74 2.64
C LEU A 27 10.22 -1.64 3.22
N MET A 28 9.82 -1.04 4.35
CA MET A 28 10.61 -0.02 5.05
C MET A 28 11.93 -0.60 5.57
N LYS A 29 11.91 -1.80 6.16
CA LYS A 29 13.14 -2.49 6.60
C LYS A 29 14.12 -2.79 5.47
N LYS A 30 13.63 -2.89 4.22
CA LYS A 30 14.44 -3.11 3.02
C LYS A 30 14.91 -1.80 2.37
N GLY A 31 14.56 -0.64 2.92
CA GLY A 31 14.86 0.68 2.36
C GLY A 31 14.14 0.99 1.05
N ILE A 32 13.12 0.21 0.70
CA ILE A 32 12.33 0.42 -0.53
C ILE A 32 11.41 1.63 -0.35
N VAL A 33 10.96 1.88 0.88
CA VAL A 33 10.14 3.04 1.24
C VAL A 33 10.66 3.59 2.55
N SER A 34 11.05 4.85 2.54
CA SER A 34 11.47 5.57 3.74
C SER A 34 10.31 5.67 4.72
N GLU A 35 10.63 5.45 6.00
CA GLU A 35 9.64 5.60 7.05
C GLU A 35 9.12 7.05 7.08
N GLY A 36 7.80 7.21 7.24
CA GLY A 36 7.18 8.53 7.43
C GLY A 36 7.13 9.46 6.22
N THR A 37 7.62 9.04 5.06
CA THR A 37 7.51 9.80 3.80
C THR A 37 6.17 9.59 3.10
N LEU A 38 5.39 8.59 3.53
CA LEU A 38 4.10 8.29 2.94
C LEU A 38 3.12 9.47 3.11
N SER A 39 2.46 9.84 2.02
CA SER A 39 1.40 10.84 1.98
C SER A 39 0.28 10.38 1.05
N PRO A 40 -1.01 10.49 1.44
CA PRO A 40 -2.12 10.06 0.61
C PRO A 40 -2.23 10.95 -0.64
N VAL A 41 -2.32 10.32 -1.81
CA VAL A 41 -2.56 10.98 -3.10
C VAL A 41 -4.00 10.78 -3.54
N LYS A 42 -4.52 9.55 -3.43
CA LYS A 42 -5.89 9.23 -3.82
C LYS A 42 -6.45 8.08 -2.98
N ILE A 43 -7.60 8.29 -2.38
CA ILE A 43 -8.34 7.26 -1.67
C ILE A 43 -9.43 6.71 -2.59
N GLY A 44 -9.48 5.40 -2.74
CA GLY A 44 -10.36 4.72 -3.69
C GLY A 44 -11.13 3.56 -3.09
N LYS A 45 -12.10 3.04 -3.86
CA LYS A 45 -12.89 1.85 -3.49
C LYS A 45 -12.08 0.56 -3.58
N GLU A 46 -11.19 0.47 -4.57
CA GLU A 46 -10.37 -0.73 -4.83
C GLU A 46 -8.97 -0.62 -4.21
N ALA A 47 -8.40 0.58 -4.27
CA ALA A 47 -7.03 0.82 -3.84
C ALA A 47 -6.85 2.26 -3.38
N ASN A 48 -5.89 2.45 -2.50
CA ASN A 48 -5.40 3.74 -2.06
C ASN A 48 -4.01 3.98 -2.66
N VAL A 49 -3.77 5.21 -3.10
CA VAL A 49 -2.50 5.62 -3.71
C VAL A 49 -1.81 6.60 -2.78
N PHE A 50 -0.53 6.38 -2.53
CA PHE A 50 0.33 7.19 -1.68
C PHE A 50 1.58 7.60 -2.47
N SER A 51 2.07 8.80 -2.22
CA SER A 51 3.42 9.19 -2.58
C SER A 51 4.37 8.86 -1.42
N GLY A 52 5.63 8.61 -1.75
CA GLY A 52 6.70 8.43 -0.77
C GLY A 52 8.06 8.57 -1.43
N GLU A 53 9.10 8.30 -0.66
CA GLU A 53 10.49 8.28 -1.12
C GLU A 53 11.13 6.98 -0.65
N ASN A 54 12.18 6.49 -1.31
CA ASN A 54 13.02 5.41 -0.78
C ASN A 54 14.14 6.00 0.10
N ASP A 55 15.01 5.14 0.65
CA ASP A 55 16.11 5.59 1.52
C ASP A 55 17.18 6.40 0.76
N LEU A 56 17.19 6.35 -0.57
CA LEU A 56 18.06 7.15 -1.45
C LEU A 56 17.45 8.51 -1.81
N GLY A 57 16.22 8.81 -1.36
CA GLY A 57 15.50 10.05 -1.67
C GLY A 57 14.80 10.05 -3.04
N GLU A 58 14.71 8.90 -3.70
CA GLU A 58 13.99 8.77 -4.97
C GLU A 58 12.48 8.70 -4.72
N LYS A 59 11.73 9.54 -5.45
CA LYS A 59 10.26 9.58 -5.34
C LYS A 59 9.64 8.33 -5.93
N LEU A 60 8.61 7.84 -5.25
CA LEU A 60 7.87 6.66 -5.64
C LEU A 60 6.38 6.79 -5.33
N ILE A 61 5.59 5.93 -5.97
CA ILE A 61 4.15 5.82 -5.77
C ILE A 61 3.84 4.41 -5.27
N LEU A 62 3.12 4.33 -4.16
CA LEU A 62 2.56 3.08 -3.65
C LEU A 62 1.08 3.03 -3.99
N LYS A 63 0.67 2.02 -4.73
CA LYS A 63 -0.74 1.67 -4.90
C LYS A 63 -1.05 0.43 -4.07
N ILE A 64 -1.87 0.60 -3.04
CA ILE A 64 -2.20 -0.44 -2.07
C ILE A 64 -3.65 -0.86 -2.30
N TYR A 65 -3.85 -2.09 -2.78
CA TYR A 65 -5.17 -2.67 -2.97
C TYR A 65 -5.80 -3.03 -1.62
N ARG A 66 -7.10 -2.76 -1.47
CA ARG A 66 -7.87 -3.07 -0.27
C ARG A 66 -8.26 -4.54 -0.31
N LEU A 67 -8.03 -5.29 0.77
CA LEU A 67 -8.40 -6.70 0.85
C LEU A 67 -9.81 -6.90 1.44
N GLU A 68 -10.11 -6.23 2.56
CA GLU A 68 -11.36 -6.51 3.31
C GLU A 68 -12.58 -5.71 2.82
N THR A 69 -12.40 -4.46 2.41
CA THR A 69 -13.51 -3.55 2.08
C THR A 69 -13.62 -3.27 0.57
N ALA A 70 -13.06 -4.13 -0.28
CA ALA A 70 -13.15 -3.95 -1.72
C ALA A 70 -14.58 -4.24 -2.19
N ASN A 71 -15.38 -3.20 -2.42
CA ASN A 71 -16.72 -3.33 -3.00
C ASN A 71 -16.70 -3.64 -4.52
N PHE A 72 -15.55 -4.05 -5.07
CA PHE A 72 -15.35 -4.27 -6.49
C PHE A 72 -14.84 -5.69 -6.76
N ASN A 73 -15.77 -6.59 -7.05
CA ASN A 73 -15.50 -8.00 -7.33
C ASN A 73 -15.29 -8.29 -8.83
N ARG A 74 -15.26 -7.26 -9.70
CA ARG A 74 -15.10 -7.45 -11.15
C ARG A 74 -13.66 -7.73 -11.58
N MET A 75 -12.69 -7.66 -10.67
CA MET A 75 -11.29 -7.94 -11.01
C MET A 75 -11.11 -9.38 -11.53
N TYR A 76 -11.90 -10.32 -11.02
CA TYR A 76 -11.93 -11.70 -11.52
C TYR A 76 -12.34 -11.78 -13.00
N GLU A 77 -13.31 -10.97 -13.45
CA GLU A 77 -13.77 -10.99 -14.84
C GLU A 77 -12.66 -10.63 -15.83
N TYR A 78 -11.74 -9.73 -15.42
CA TYR A 78 -10.60 -9.33 -16.23
C TYR A 78 -9.46 -10.37 -16.23
N ILE A 79 -9.39 -11.23 -15.21
CA ILE A 79 -8.27 -12.15 -14.99
C ILE A 79 -8.60 -13.58 -15.46
N ARG A 80 -9.87 -14.00 -15.36
CA ARG A 80 -10.29 -15.41 -15.56
C ARG A 80 -9.95 -16.02 -16.93
N THR A 81 -9.76 -15.21 -17.97
CA THR A 81 -9.40 -15.69 -19.31
C THR A 81 -7.92 -15.52 -19.63
N ASP A 82 -7.14 -14.97 -18.70
CA ASP A 82 -5.73 -14.70 -18.92
C ASP A 82 -4.89 -15.95 -18.62
N PRO A 83 -4.10 -16.45 -19.60
CA PRO A 83 -3.32 -17.67 -19.45
C PRO A 83 -2.28 -17.61 -18.34
N ARG A 84 -1.85 -16.42 -17.90
CA ARG A 84 -0.89 -16.22 -16.80
C ARG A 84 -1.47 -16.63 -15.44
N PHE A 85 -2.79 -16.74 -15.34
CA PHE A 85 -3.51 -16.98 -14.09
C PHE A 85 -4.28 -18.32 -14.10
N VAL A 86 -3.99 -19.21 -15.04
CA VAL A 86 -4.62 -20.54 -15.12
C VAL A 86 -4.17 -21.37 -13.91
N GLY A 87 -5.12 -21.82 -13.09
CA GLY A 87 -4.87 -22.68 -11.92
C GLY A 87 -4.67 -21.95 -10.59
N LEU A 88 -4.83 -20.62 -10.57
CA LEU A 88 -4.95 -19.80 -9.35
C LEU A 88 -6.39 -19.76 -8.82
#